data_AF-A0A6G4WP75-F1
#
_entry.id   AF-A0A6G4WP75-F1
#
_cell.length_a   1.000
_cell.length_b   1.000
_cell.length_c   1.000
_cell.angle_alpha   90.00
_cell.angle_beta   90.00
_cell.angle_gamma   90.00
#
_symmetry.space_group_name_H-M   'P 1'
#
loop_
_entity.id
_entity.type
_entity.pdbx_description
1 polymer ?
#
loop_
_entity_poly.entity_id
_entity_poly.type
_entity_poly.pdbx_seq_one_letter_code
_entity_poly.pdbx_strand_id
1 'polypeptide(L)'
;MTTTPHSYALAAVRARSFAAITRRWSSRSISRDALLMIAQALELAAWQFEDGTPSTASGGADGNAVPAEPLSCLYTADDIAEEGADVHFAAIFRDYVTAAVHRTEPEMPRPLLPLNPELIAQEDRIRTGLELLHSQLAAATDQGTTTALLEAVLALRAKHARLGSVVPLDNARPCFADLYYVAVPDSCWGPYLARRHSTWKVWEIPAFSRAVARQITDFHATLPGLTERFDWDGDDLYFSAWPDSSGEQWDREPVERTHDGHYLIGAGEWCWDEVSPEDC
;
A
#
# COMPACT_ATOMS: atom_id res chain seq x y z
N MET A 1 -3.90 43.15 -3.20
CA MET A 1 -4.70 42.05 -3.79
C MET A 1 -5.46 41.37 -2.67
N THR A 2 -6.78 41.57 -2.60
CA THR A 2 -7.69 40.99 -1.62
C THR A 2 -8.27 39.69 -2.17
N THR A 3 -7.49 38.60 -2.09
CA THR A 3 -7.82 37.31 -2.73
C THR A 3 -8.28 36.22 -1.73
N THR A 4 -8.26 36.52 -0.44
CA THR A 4 -8.64 35.61 0.66
C THR A 4 -10.14 35.30 0.79
N PRO A 5 -11.09 36.21 0.49
CA PRO A 5 -12.52 35.92 0.63
C PRO A 5 -12.99 34.78 -0.29
N HIS A 6 -12.33 34.61 -1.44
CA HIS A 6 -12.75 33.61 -2.43
C HIS A 6 -12.31 32.19 -2.06
N SER A 7 -11.13 32.02 -1.46
CA SER A 7 -10.61 30.69 -1.11
C SER A 7 -11.32 30.06 0.09
N TYR A 8 -11.70 30.85 1.10
CA TYR A 8 -12.52 30.37 2.21
C TYR A 8 -13.94 30.03 1.78
N ALA A 9 -14.55 30.82 0.89
CA ALA A 9 -15.86 30.48 0.32
C ALA A 9 -15.81 29.13 -0.43
N LEU A 10 -14.76 28.88 -1.22
CA LEU A 10 -14.57 27.59 -1.89
C LEU A 10 -14.35 26.43 -0.90
N ALA A 11 -13.57 26.65 0.16
CA ALA A 11 -13.38 25.65 1.22
C ALA A 11 -14.71 25.32 1.93
N ALA A 12 -15.51 26.33 2.25
CA ALA A 12 -16.84 26.16 2.82
C ALA A 12 -17.77 25.37 1.89
N VAL A 13 -17.76 25.66 0.59
CA VAL A 13 -18.53 24.89 -0.41
C VAL A 13 -18.10 23.42 -0.42
N ARG A 14 -16.79 23.13 -0.45
CA ARG A 14 -16.29 21.76 -0.41
C ARG A 14 -16.68 21.03 0.89
N ALA A 15 -16.55 21.68 2.04
CA ALA A 15 -16.93 21.11 3.33
C ALA A 15 -18.45 20.79 3.37
N ARG A 16 -19.32 21.69 2.90
CA ARG A 16 -20.75 21.42 2.76
C ARG A 16 -21.07 20.28 1.80
N SER A 17 -20.36 20.22 0.67
CA SER A 17 -20.54 19.15 -0.30
C SER A 17 -20.22 17.79 0.34
N PHE A 18 -19.11 17.67 1.07
CA PHE A 18 -18.82 16.45 1.82
C PHE A 18 -19.88 16.16 2.88
N ALA A 19 -20.30 17.14 3.68
CA ALA A 19 -21.35 16.95 4.69
C ALA A 19 -22.65 16.39 4.08
N ALA A 20 -23.05 16.92 2.93
CA ALA A 20 -24.21 16.44 2.18
C ALA A 20 -24.04 15.01 1.67
N ILE A 21 -22.85 14.63 1.21
CA ILE A 21 -22.52 13.26 0.79
C ILE A 21 -22.64 12.31 1.99
N THR A 22 -21.97 12.63 3.11
CA THR A 22 -22.00 11.80 4.34
C THR A 22 -23.40 11.62 4.90
N ARG A 23 -24.24 12.66 4.90
CA ARG A 23 -25.66 12.55 5.29
C ARG A 23 -26.46 11.62 4.40
N ARG A 24 -26.26 11.69 3.08
CA ARG A 24 -26.95 10.77 2.17
C ARG A 24 -26.55 9.33 2.46
N TRP A 25 -25.28 9.08 2.75
CA TRP A 25 -24.78 7.74 3.03
C TRP A 25 -25.19 7.23 4.41
N SER A 26 -25.37 8.10 5.41
CA SER A 26 -25.82 7.70 6.75
C SER A 26 -27.17 7.00 6.74
N SER A 27 -28.04 7.32 5.77
CA SER A 27 -29.33 6.63 5.58
C SER A 27 -29.20 5.17 5.14
N ARG A 28 -28.01 4.73 4.72
CA ARG A 28 -27.74 3.42 4.11
C ARG A 28 -26.69 2.59 4.85
N SER A 29 -26.08 3.13 5.91
CA SER A 29 -24.96 2.51 6.62
C SER A 29 -25.34 2.12 8.04
N ILE A 30 -24.75 1.02 8.53
CA ILE A 30 -24.82 0.59 9.93
C ILE A 30 -24.08 1.61 10.84
N SER A 31 -23.06 2.28 10.31
CA SER A 31 -22.32 3.36 10.99
C SER A 31 -22.99 4.73 10.86
N ARG A 32 -24.32 4.77 11.00
CA ARG A 32 -25.14 5.98 10.81
C ARG A 32 -24.67 7.14 11.69
N ASP A 33 -24.42 6.88 12.97
CA ASP A 33 -24.09 7.93 13.94
C ASP A 33 -22.72 8.55 13.65
N ALA A 34 -21.71 7.73 13.33
CA ALA A 34 -20.40 8.21 12.89
C ALA A 34 -20.49 9.12 11.66
N LEU A 35 -21.26 8.71 10.64
CA LEU A 35 -21.47 9.52 9.42
C LEU A 35 -22.21 10.84 9.70
N LEU A 36 -23.12 10.85 10.68
CA LEU A 36 -23.80 12.09 11.09
C LEU A 36 -22.85 13.01 11.87
N MET A 37 -21.97 12.47 12.71
CA MET A 37 -20.95 13.26 13.41
C MET A 37 -19.94 13.88 12.44
N ILE A 38 -19.47 13.10 11.44
CA ILE A 38 -18.61 13.62 10.37
C ILE A 38 -19.31 14.75 9.62
N ALA A 39 -20.57 14.55 9.21
CA ALA A 39 -21.33 15.59 8.51
C ALA A 39 -21.47 16.87 9.34
N GLN A 40 -21.76 16.73 10.64
CA GLN A 40 -21.87 17.86 11.55
C GLN A 40 -20.54 18.61 11.72
N ALA A 41 -19.42 17.89 11.85
CA ALA A 41 -18.09 18.50 11.93
C ALA A 41 -17.74 19.27 10.66
N LEU A 42 -18.09 18.72 9.48
CA LEU A 42 -17.87 19.37 8.18
C LEU A 42 -18.73 20.63 7.99
N GLU A 43 -19.97 20.62 8.48
CA GLU A 43 -20.81 21.83 8.46
C GLU A 43 -20.32 22.92 9.40
N LEU A 44 -19.84 22.52 10.58
CA LEU A 44 -19.23 23.46 11.49
C LEU A 44 -17.97 24.07 10.87
N ALA A 45 -17.13 23.25 10.22
CA ALA A 45 -15.98 23.74 9.46
C ALA A 45 -16.41 24.72 8.36
N ALA A 46 -17.46 24.41 7.60
CA ALA A 46 -17.96 25.28 6.54
C ALA A 46 -18.45 26.63 7.10
N TRP A 47 -19.21 26.61 8.20
CA TRP A 47 -19.67 27.82 8.86
C TRP A 47 -18.50 28.68 9.36
N GLN A 48 -17.50 28.04 9.98
CA GLN A 48 -16.28 28.72 10.46
C GLN A 48 -15.45 29.32 9.31
N PHE A 49 -15.40 28.69 8.13
CA PHE A 49 -14.75 29.29 6.96
C PHE A 49 -15.49 30.54 6.45
N GLU A 50 -16.82 30.61 6.59
CA GLU A 50 -17.60 31.78 6.18
C GLU A 50 -17.55 32.92 7.19
N ASP A 51 -17.57 32.59 8.47
CA ASP A 51 -17.47 33.56 9.57
C ASP A 51 -16.03 34.07 9.75
N GLY A 52 -15.06 33.22 9.41
CA GLY A 52 -13.64 33.47 9.59
C GLY A 52 -13.13 34.70 8.84
N THR A 53 -12.64 35.68 9.58
CA THR A 53 -11.69 36.66 9.06
C THR A 53 -10.30 36.02 9.04
N PRO A 54 -9.52 36.14 7.95
CA PRO A 54 -8.21 35.51 7.87
C PRO A 54 -7.31 36.00 9.01
N SER A 55 -6.80 35.04 9.80
CA SER A 55 -5.91 35.34 10.92
C SER A 55 -4.65 36.03 10.40
N THR A 56 -4.43 37.28 10.85
CA THR A 56 -3.20 38.04 10.60
C THR A 56 -2.03 37.56 11.46
N ALA A 57 -2.25 36.60 12.37
CA ALA A 57 -1.30 36.19 13.39
C ALA A 57 -0.19 35.25 12.86
N SER A 58 -0.39 34.59 11.72
CA SER A 58 0.71 33.92 11.03
C SER A 58 1.43 34.95 10.16
N GLY A 59 2.57 35.45 10.61
CA GLY A 59 3.40 36.48 9.95
C GLY A 59 3.97 36.11 8.56
N GLY A 60 3.32 35.22 7.82
CA GLY A 60 3.51 35.03 6.38
C GLY A 60 2.62 36.01 5.62
N ALA A 61 3.21 36.79 4.72
CA ALA A 61 2.56 37.87 3.97
C ALA A 61 1.43 37.43 3.01
N ASP A 62 1.12 36.13 2.94
CA ASP A 62 0.36 35.56 1.81
C ASP A 62 -1.11 35.23 2.10
N GLY A 63 -1.60 35.41 3.34
CA GLY A 63 -3.05 35.36 3.63
C GLY A 63 -3.79 34.06 3.29
N ASN A 64 -3.08 32.95 3.02
CA ASN A 64 -3.61 31.63 2.67
C ASN A 64 -3.43 30.60 3.81
N ALA A 65 -3.63 31.03 5.06
CA ALA A 65 -3.64 30.13 6.21
C ALA A 65 -5.05 29.59 6.46
N VAL A 66 -5.17 28.32 6.86
CA VAL A 66 -6.43 27.75 7.34
C VAL A 66 -6.62 28.20 8.79
N PRO A 67 -7.75 28.83 9.16
CA PRO A 67 -8.00 29.20 10.56
C PRO A 67 -8.05 27.96 11.46
N ALA A 68 -7.69 28.11 12.74
CA ALA A 68 -7.51 26.98 13.66
C ALA A 68 -8.83 26.24 13.94
N GLU A 69 -9.92 26.98 14.03
CA GLU A 69 -11.27 26.50 14.33
C GLU A 69 -11.84 25.57 13.24
N PRO A 70 -11.92 25.97 11.95
CA PRO A 70 -12.33 25.06 10.89
C PRO A 70 -11.34 23.91 10.73
N LEU A 71 -10.03 24.13 10.92
CA LEU A 71 -9.04 23.07 10.85
C LEU A 71 -9.26 22.00 11.94
N SER A 72 -9.56 22.40 13.17
CA SER A 72 -9.90 21.47 14.26
C SER A 72 -11.12 20.64 13.92
N CYS A 73 -12.15 21.24 13.30
CA CYS A 73 -13.35 20.51 12.88
C CYS A 73 -13.04 19.49 11.78
N LEU A 74 -12.14 19.82 10.85
CA LEU A 74 -11.69 18.90 9.81
C LEU A 74 -10.90 17.72 10.40
N TYR A 75 -10.01 17.96 11.37
CA TYR A 75 -9.33 16.89 12.09
C TYR A 75 -10.32 15.95 12.78
N THR A 76 -11.32 16.50 13.50
CA THR A 76 -12.35 15.66 14.12
C THR A 76 -13.10 14.81 13.10
N ALA A 77 -13.39 15.35 11.90
CA ALA A 77 -14.04 14.58 10.84
C ALA A 77 -13.15 13.43 10.32
N ASP A 78 -11.86 13.69 10.14
CA ASP A 78 -10.87 12.69 9.71
C ASP A 78 -10.67 11.62 10.79
N ASP A 79 -10.49 11.99 12.06
CA ASP A 79 -10.29 11.06 13.19
C ASP A 79 -11.47 10.06 13.30
N ILE A 80 -12.71 10.56 13.22
CA ILE A 80 -13.92 9.70 13.25
C ILE A 80 -13.96 8.76 12.03
N ALA A 81 -13.46 9.21 10.88
CA ALA A 81 -13.41 8.39 9.67
C ALA A 81 -12.34 7.29 9.76
N GLU A 82 -11.18 7.56 10.37
CA GLU A 82 -10.11 6.58 10.58
C GLU A 82 -10.51 5.50 11.59
N GLU A 83 -11.19 5.87 12.67
CA GLU A 83 -11.61 4.93 13.72
C GLU A 83 -12.76 4.00 13.25
N GLY A 84 -13.55 4.43 12.27
CA GLY A 84 -14.71 3.70 11.79
C GLY A 84 -14.36 2.63 10.74
N ALA A 85 -14.16 1.37 11.15
CA ALA A 85 -13.87 0.26 10.23
C ALA A 85 -14.90 0.07 9.09
N ASP A 86 -16.17 0.47 9.33
CA ASP A 86 -17.27 0.40 8.34
C ASP A 86 -17.53 1.74 7.64
N VAL A 87 -16.84 2.80 8.05
CA VAL A 87 -16.87 4.10 7.40
C VAL A 87 -15.82 4.02 6.29
N HIS A 88 -16.21 3.56 5.09
CA HIS A 88 -15.31 3.41 3.93
C HIS A 88 -14.69 4.72 3.40
N PHE A 89 -14.58 5.76 4.23
CA PHE A 89 -13.86 6.98 3.94
C PHE A 89 -12.41 6.82 4.37
N ALA A 90 -11.50 7.03 3.43
CA ALA A 90 -10.16 7.47 3.81
C ALA A 90 -10.29 8.88 4.40
N ALA A 91 -9.53 9.21 5.45
CA ALA A 91 -9.42 10.55 6.04
C ALA A 91 -8.81 11.55 5.05
N ILE A 92 -9.63 11.96 4.07
CA ILE A 92 -9.24 12.86 2.97
C ILE A 92 -10.02 14.17 3.02
N PHE A 93 -10.92 14.34 3.99
CA PHE A 93 -11.80 15.50 4.02
C PHE A 93 -10.99 16.78 4.19
N ARG A 94 -10.07 16.77 5.15
CA ARG A 94 -9.16 17.90 5.39
C ARG A 94 -8.43 18.27 4.11
N ASP A 95 -7.76 17.33 3.47
CA ASP A 95 -6.90 17.61 2.32
C ASP A 95 -7.68 18.25 1.16
N TYR A 96 -8.89 17.77 0.85
CA TYR A 96 -9.70 18.35 -0.23
C TYR A 96 -10.29 19.71 0.13
N VAL A 97 -10.63 19.95 1.41
CA VAL A 97 -11.16 21.23 1.88
C VAL A 97 -10.05 22.29 1.97
N THR A 98 -8.90 21.96 2.56
CA THR A 98 -7.77 22.89 2.74
C THR A 98 -7.02 23.17 1.45
N ALA A 99 -7.03 22.25 0.47
CA ALA A 99 -6.52 22.49 -0.88
C ALA A 99 -7.11 23.76 -1.52
N ALA A 100 -8.38 24.08 -1.26
CA ALA A 100 -9.00 25.32 -1.75
C ALA A 100 -8.40 26.57 -1.09
N VAL A 101 -8.03 26.48 0.19
CA VAL A 101 -7.38 27.57 0.94
C VAL A 101 -5.96 27.81 0.46
N HIS A 102 -5.18 26.73 0.34
CA HIS A 102 -3.78 26.78 -0.08
C HIS A 102 -3.58 26.97 -1.58
N ARG A 103 -4.65 26.80 -2.37
CA ARG A 103 -4.62 26.84 -3.84
C ARG A 103 -3.68 25.78 -4.41
N THR A 104 -3.67 24.62 -3.75
CA THR A 104 -2.92 23.44 -4.15
C THR A 104 -3.89 22.38 -4.65
N GLU A 105 -3.38 21.43 -5.40
CA GLU A 105 -4.14 20.24 -5.75
C GLU A 105 -4.22 19.30 -4.52
N PRO A 106 -5.32 18.55 -4.35
CA PRO A 106 -5.37 17.51 -3.33
C PRO A 106 -4.32 16.42 -3.58
N GLU A 107 -3.77 15.83 -2.52
CA GLU A 107 -2.70 14.82 -2.64
C GLU A 107 -3.16 13.60 -3.45
N MET A 108 -2.39 13.18 -4.45
CA MET A 108 -2.65 11.96 -5.20
C MET A 108 -2.36 10.70 -4.36
N PRO A 109 -3.16 9.62 -4.49
CA PRO A 109 -2.84 8.37 -3.79
C PRO A 109 -1.46 7.85 -4.22
N ARG A 110 -0.76 7.16 -3.33
CA ARG A 110 0.53 6.56 -3.66
C ARG A 110 0.38 5.48 -4.74
N PRO A 111 1.31 5.38 -5.69
CA PRO A 111 1.30 4.30 -6.68
C PRO A 111 1.33 2.92 -6.01
N LEU A 112 0.59 1.96 -6.57
CA LEU A 112 0.50 0.58 -6.07
C LEU A 112 1.54 -0.35 -6.69
N LEU A 113 2.11 0.03 -7.83
CA LEU A 113 3.16 -0.72 -8.55
C LEU A 113 2.76 -2.18 -8.89
N PRO A 114 1.62 -2.41 -9.58
CA PRO A 114 1.23 -3.72 -10.07
C PRO A 114 2.21 -4.24 -11.13
N LEU A 115 2.45 -5.55 -11.12
CA LEU A 115 3.24 -6.24 -12.15
C LEU A 115 2.37 -6.73 -13.32
N ASN A 116 1.10 -7.00 -13.06
CA ASN A 116 0.15 -7.49 -14.05
C ASN A 116 -0.32 -6.34 -14.97
N PRO A 117 -0.22 -6.48 -16.32
CA PRO A 117 -0.64 -5.47 -17.28
C PRO A 117 -2.08 -4.97 -17.12
N GLU A 118 -3.02 -5.85 -16.75
CA GLU A 118 -4.41 -5.46 -16.54
C GLU A 118 -4.55 -4.57 -15.30
N LEU A 119 -3.81 -4.87 -14.23
CA LEU A 119 -3.81 -4.09 -13.00
C LEU A 119 -3.09 -2.76 -13.18
N ILE A 120 -1.99 -2.71 -13.96
CA ILE A 120 -1.33 -1.47 -14.40
C ILE A 120 -2.35 -0.57 -15.12
N ALA A 121 -3.02 -1.09 -16.14
CA ALA A 121 -4.01 -0.33 -16.90
C ALA A 121 -5.21 0.10 -16.05
N GLN A 122 -5.57 -0.64 -14.99
CA GLN A 122 -6.61 -0.23 -14.04
C GLN A 122 -6.13 0.90 -13.13
N GLU A 123 -4.93 0.82 -12.59
CA GLU A 123 -4.34 1.87 -11.76
C GLU A 123 -4.21 3.18 -12.56
N ASP A 124 -3.64 3.13 -13.76
CA ASP A 124 -3.44 4.29 -14.63
C ASP A 124 -4.76 5.00 -14.94
N ARG A 125 -5.82 4.24 -15.25
CA ARG A 125 -7.16 4.80 -15.49
C ARG A 125 -7.72 5.49 -14.26
N ILE A 126 -7.52 4.92 -13.06
CA ILE A 126 -8.00 5.52 -11.81
C ILE A 126 -7.24 6.80 -11.50
N ARG A 127 -5.90 6.78 -11.62
CA ARG A 127 -5.05 7.96 -11.35
C ARG A 127 -5.33 9.09 -12.33
N THR A 128 -5.36 8.80 -13.63
CA THR A 128 -5.72 9.78 -14.68
C THR A 128 -7.12 10.36 -14.44
N GLY A 129 -8.08 9.52 -14.03
CA GLY A 129 -9.42 9.98 -13.68
C GLY A 129 -9.43 10.91 -12.46
N LEU A 130 -8.62 10.63 -11.44
CA LEU A 130 -8.48 11.50 -10.27
C LEU A 130 -7.86 12.85 -10.63
N GLU A 131 -6.81 12.87 -11.45
CA GLU A 131 -6.18 14.11 -11.94
C GLU A 131 -7.18 14.99 -12.69
N LEU A 132 -7.97 14.39 -13.59
CA LEU A 132 -9.02 15.12 -14.31
C LEU A 132 -10.06 15.71 -13.35
N LEU A 133 -10.53 14.92 -12.38
CA LEU A 133 -11.50 15.39 -11.40
C LEU A 133 -10.93 16.48 -10.48
N HIS A 134 -9.65 16.41 -10.11
CA HIS A 134 -8.98 17.47 -9.36
C HIS A 134 -8.93 18.78 -10.13
N SER A 135 -8.58 18.72 -11.42
CA SER A 135 -8.60 19.89 -12.31
C SER A 135 -10.01 20.50 -12.42
N GLN A 136 -11.03 19.66 -12.60
CA GLN A 136 -12.43 20.10 -12.64
C GLN A 136 -12.89 20.70 -11.31
N LEU A 137 -12.46 20.11 -10.18
CA LEU A 137 -12.79 20.58 -8.83
C LEU A 137 -12.09 21.91 -8.50
N ALA A 138 -10.94 22.20 -9.10
CA ALA A 138 -10.27 23.49 -8.99
C ALA A 138 -11.05 24.60 -9.72
N ALA A 139 -11.77 24.26 -10.79
CA ALA A 139 -12.60 25.19 -11.56
C ALA A 139 -14.06 25.32 -11.04
N ALA A 140 -14.53 24.34 -10.27
CA ALA A 140 -15.90 24.34 -9.74
C ALA A 140 -16.10 25.41 -8.66
N THR A 141 -17.17 26.20 -8.80
CA THR A 141 -17.50 27.29 -7.86
C THR A 141 -18.86 27.11 -7.20
N ASP A 142 -19.76 26.31 -7.79
CA ASP A 142 -21.07 26.02 -7.22
C ASP A 142 -21.08 24.69 -6.44
N GLN A 143 -21.97 24.60 -5.46
CA GLN A 143 -22.08 23.43 -4.58
C GLN A 143 -22.58 22.17 -5.30
N GLY A 144 -23.43 22.30 -6.32
CA GLY A 144 -24.00 21.15 -7.04
C GLY A 144 -22.92 20.39 -7.80
N THR A 145 -22.18 21.10 -8.65
CA THR A 145 -21.03 20.58 -9.40
C THR A 145 -19.95 20.05 -8.46
N THR A 146 -19.61 20.83 -7.42
CA THR A 146 -18.62 20.40 -6.41
C THR A 146 -19.02 19.08 -5.75
N THR A 147 -20.29 18.93 -5.40
CA THR A 147 -20.80 17.69 -4.78
C THR A 147 -20.66 16.50 -5.73
N ALA A 148 -21.07 16.65 -7.00
CA ALA A 148 -20.97 15.57 -7.99
C ALA A 148 -19.52 15.16 -8.26
N LEU A 149 -18.60 16.13 -8.36
CA LEU A 149 -17.17 15.87 -8.54
C LEU A 149 -16.57 15.16 -7.33
N LEU A 150 -16.88 15.60 -6.10
CA LEU A 150 -16.40 14.96 -4.88
C LEU A 150 -16.94 13.54 -4.71
N GLU A 151 -18.19 13.26 -5.11
CA GLU A 151 -18.70 11.88 -5.15
C GLU A 151 -17.92 11.00 -6.14
N ALA A 152 -17.62 11.52 -7.33
CA ALA A 152 -16.83 10.79 -8.32
C ALA A 152 -15.40 10.52 -7.82
N VAL A 153 -14.79 11.50 -7.13
CA VAL A 153 -13.49 11.36 -6.47
C VAL A 153 -13.52 10.23 -5.44
N LEU A 154 -14.52 10.24 -4.54
CA LEU A 154 -14.65 9.22 -3.50
C LEU A 154 -14.82 7.82 -4.12
N ALA A 155 -15.58 7.72 -5.21
CA ALA A 155 -15.74 6.45 -5.93
C ALA A 155 -14.42 5.95 -6.54
N LEU A 156 -13.61 6.83 -7.14
CA LEU A 156 -12.29 6.45 -7.66
C LEU A 156 -11.29 6.09 -6.56
N ARG A 157 -11.29 6.81 -5.43
CA ARG A 157 -10.49 6.48 -4.25
C ARG A 157 -10.86 5.12 -3.68
N ALA A 158 -12.15 4.80 -3.59
CA ALA A 158 -12.61 3.49 -3.14
C ALA A 158 -12.17 2.37 -4.10
N LYS A 159 -12.19 2.62 -5.42
CA LYS A 159 -11.64 1.67 -6.41
C LYS A 159 -10.14 1.49 -6.24
N HIS A 160 -9.39 2.58 -6.02
CA HIS A 160 -7.95 2.53 -5.77
C HIS A 160 -7.61 1.73 -4.51
N ALA A 161 -8.33 1.97 -3.40
CA ALA A 161 -8.14 1.23 -2.16
C ALA A 161 -8.42 -0.27 -2.33
N ARG A 162 -9.49 -0.63 -3.07
CA ARG A 162 -9.77 -2.03 -3.43
C ARG A 162 -8.65 -2.62 -4.27
N LEU A 163 -8.15 -1.89 -5.27
CA LEU A 163 -7.00 -2.34 -6.07
C LEU A 163 -5.77 -2.57 -5.18
N GLY A 164 -5.51 -1.69 -4.21
CA GLY A 164 -4.43 -1.85 -3.23
C GLY A 164 -4.53 -3.10 -2.35
N SER A 165 -5.73 -3.69 -2.20
CA SER A 165 -5.89 -5.00 -1.54
C SER A 165 -5.60 -6.19 -2.46
N VAL A 166 -5.70 -6.00 -3.78
CA VAL A 166 -5.50 -7.05 -4.79
C VAL A 166 -4.05 -7.11 -5.27
N VAL A 167 -3.41 -5.96 -5.48
CA VAL A 167 -2.06 -5.85 -6.05
C VAL A 167 -1.00 -6.64 -5.25
N PRO A 168 -0.93 -6.55 -3.91
CA PRO A 168 0.06 -7.32 -3.14
C PRO A 168 -0.11 -8.84 -3.31
N LEU A 169 -1.36 -9.31 -3.39
CA LEU A 169 -1.66 -10.73 -3.57
C LEU A 169 -1.29 -11.21 -4.99
N ASP A 170 -1.57 -10.41 -6.01
CA ASP A 170 -1.25 -10.75 -7.40
C ASP A 170 0.27 -10.69 -7.64
N ASN A 171 0.95 -9.67 -7.12
CA ASN A 171 2.42 -9.56 -7.17
C ASN A 171 3.11 -10.70 -6.42
N ALA A 172 2.47 -11.31 -5.41
CA ALA A 172 3.00 -12.47 -4.69
C ALA A 172 2.75 -13.82 -5.38
N ARG A 173 2.01 -13.86 -6.52
CA ARG A 173 1.73 -15.11 -7.22
C ARG A 173 2.98 -15.69 -7.87
N PRO A 174 3.18 -17.02 -7.89
CA PRO A 174 4.39 -17.66 -8.43
C PRO A 174 4.72 -17.36 -9.90
N CYS A 175 3.73 -16.92 -10.69
CA CYS A 175 3.96 -16.51 -12.08
C CYS A 175 4.58 -15.11 -12.23
N PHE A 176 4.51 -14.29 -11.18
CA PHE A 176 5.10 -12.95 -11.09
C PHE A 176 6.15 -12.86 -9.97
N ALA A 177 6.15 -13.83 -9.08
CA ALA A 177 7.13 -14.04 -8.04
C ALA A 177 8.02 -15.22 -8.46
N ASP A 178 9.27 -14.94 -8.82
CA ASP A 178 10.35 -15.95 -8.76
C ASP A 178 10.66 -16.31 -7.28
N LEU A 179 9.64 -16.75 -6.53
CA LEU A 179 9.73 -17.21 -5.16
C LEU A 179 8.87 -18.46 -4.97
N TYR A 180 9.53 -19.55 -4.61
CA TYR A 180 8.86 -20.73 -4.08
C TYR A 180 8.62 -20.55 -2.58
N TYR A 181 7.37 -20.75 -2.14
CA TYR A 181 7.03 -20.89 -0.73
C TYR A 181 7.32 -22.33 -0.28
N VAL A 182 8.21 -22.52 0.69
CA VAL A 182 8.32 -23.80 1.41
C VAL A 182 7.51 -23.66 2.70
N ALA A 183 6.28 -24.15 2.69
CA ALA A 183 5.48 -24.28 3.89
C ALA A 183 5.97 -25.50 4.68
N VAL A 184 6.58 -25.28 5.85
CA VAL A 184 6.90 -26.35 6.79
C VAL A 184 5.70 -26.53 7.72
N PRO A 185 4.99 -27.68 7.69
CA PRO A 185 3.92 -27.94 8.62
C PRO A 185 4.48 -28.02 10.05
N ASP A 186 3.77 -27.43 11.02
CA ASP A 186 3.96 -27.56 12.48
C ASP A 186 5.08 -26.76 13.17
N SER A 187 5.56 -25.65 12.59
CA SER A 187 6.39 -24.69 13.36
C SER A 187 5.58 -23.47 13.81
N CYS A 188 5.65 -23.13 15.10
CA CYS A 188 4.96 -21.98 15.72
C CYS A 188 5.52 -20.61 15.29
N TRP A 189 6.39 -20.61 14.28
CA TRP A 189 7.09 -19.46 13.73
C TRP A 189 6.71 -19.42 12.25
N GLY A 190 6.18 -18.30 11.77
CA GLY A 190 5.52 -18.18 10.46
C GLY A 190 6.37 -18.56 9.23
N PRO A 191 5.81 -18.48 8.01
CA PRO A 191 6.46 -18.93 6.78
C PRO A 191 7.79 -18.18 6.54
N TYR A 192 8.83 -18.92 6.14
CA TYR A 192 10.13 -18.35 5.77
C TYR A 192 10.09 -17.90 4.29
N LEU A 193 10.56 -16.68 4.03
CA LEU A 193 10.74 -16.13 2.68
C LEU A 193 12.10 -16.57 2.14
N ALA A 194 12.13 -17.30 1.03
CA ALA A 194 13.35 -17.61 0.30
C ALA A 194 13.34 -16.87 -1.05
N ARG A 195 14.31 -15.99 -1.28
CA ARG A 195 14.43 -15.20 -2.52
C ARG A 195 15.38 -15.87 -3.49
N ARG A 196 14.91 -16.25 -4.68
CA ARG A 196 15.78 -16.75 -5.76
C ARG A 196 16.31 -15.56 -6.55
N HIS A 197 17.64 -15.41 -6.62
CA HIS A 197 18.25 -14.50 -7.58
C HIS A 197 18.47 -15.24 -8.91
N SER A 198 18.23 -14.54 -10.02
CA SER A 198 18.32 -15.07 -11.39
C SER A 198 19.59 -15.92 -11.60
N THR A 199 19.40 -17.05 -12.29
CA THR A 199 20.37 -18.09 -12.66
C THR A 199 21.10 -18.86 -11.55
N TRP A 200 21.08 -18.41 -10.30
CA TRP A 200 21.74 -19.10 -9.18
C TRP A 200 20.75 -19.55 -8.12
N LYS A 201 20.81 -20.82 -7.71
CA LYS A 201 20.10 -21.27 -6.51
C LYS A 201 20.83 -20.64 -5.33
N VAL A 202 20.37 -19.50 -4.84
CA VAL A 202 20.83 -18.91 -3.58
C VAL A 202 19.62 -18.82 -2.69
N TRP A 203 19.67 -19.53 -1.57
CA TRP A 203 18.65 -19.48 -0.54
C TRP A 203 19.13 -18.55 0.56
N GLU A 204 18.33 -17.57 0.95
CA GLU A 204 18.61 -16.72 2.11
C GLU A 204 17.58 -17.04 3.19
N ILE A 205 18.02 -17.68 4.28
CA ILE A 205 17.12 -18.11 5.35
C ILE A 205 17.51 -17.39 6.65
N PRO A 206 16.70 -16.42 7.11
CA PRO A 206 16.94 -15.75 8.39
C PRO A 206 16.79 -16.76 9.53
N ALA A 207 17.87 -17.00 10.28
CA ALA A 207 17.94 -17.93 11.40
C ALA A 207 17.74 -19.43 11.04
N PHE A 208 18.58 -19.95 10.14
CA PHE A 208 18.66 -21.39 9.88
C PHE A 208 19.11 -22.14 11.15
N SER A 209 18.21 -22.92 11.74
CA SER A 209 18.48 -23.75 12.92
C SER A 209 18.57 -25.24 12.56
N ARG A 210 19.20 -26.05 13.41
CA ARG A 210 19.23 -27.51 13.23
C ARG A 210 17.83 -28.13 13.07
N ALA A 211 16.83 -27.56 13.74
CA ALA A 211 15.44 -28.03 13.63
C ALA A 211 14.85 -27.75 12.24
N VAL A 212 15.09 -26.55 11.69
CA VAL A 212 14.65 -26.15 10.35
C VAL A 212 15.35 -26.99 9.27
N ALA A 213 16.66 -27.20 9.40
CA ALA A 213 17.44 -28.05 8.49
C ALA A 213 16.89 -29.48 8.40
N ARG A 214 16.52 -30.05 9.55
CA ARG A 214 15.94 -31.40 9.64
C ARG A 214 14.56 -31.45 9.01
N GLN A 215 13.71 -30.47 9.27
CA GLN A 215 12.38 -30.40 8.67
C GLN A 215 12.41 -30.27 7.14
N ILE A 216 13.33 -29.47 6.59
CA ILE A 216 13.53 -29.35 5.13
C ILE A 216 13.98 -30.70 4.55
N THR A 217 14.92 -31.38 5.22
CA THR A 217 15.40 -32.71 4.80
C THR A 217 14.28 -33.75 4.84
N ASP A 218 13.48 -33.78 5.91
CA ASP A 218 12.36 -34.70 6.06
C ASP A 218 11.26 -34.42 5.02
N PHE A 219 11.00 -33.14 4.70
CA PHE A 219 10.05 -32.73 3.65
C PHE A 219 10.53 -33.15 2.26
N HIS A 220 11.79 -32.90 1.90
CA HIS A 220 12.35 -33.32 0.61
C HIS A 220 12.34 -34.84 0.45
N ALA A 221 12.54 -35.61 1.52
CA ALA A 221 12.40 -37.06 1.49
C ALA A 221 10.98 -37.56 1.13
N THR A 222 9.95 -36.71 1.24
CA THR A 222 8.58 -37.03 0.81
C THR A 222 8.30 -36.69 -0.66
N LEU A 223 9.17 -35.92 -1.31
CA LEU A 223 9.02 -35.52 -2.71
C LEU A 223 9.73 -36.53 -3.64
N PRO A 224 9.02 -37.17 -4.59
CA PRO A 224 9.64 -38.11 -5.52
C PRO A 224 10.70 -37.41 -6.39
N GLY A 225 11.94 -37.90 -6.36
CA GLY A 225 13.03 -37.44 -7.25
C GLY A 225 13.89 -36.29 -6.71
N LEU A 226 13.64 -35.79 -5.49
CA LEU A 226 14.46 -34.78 -4.83
C LEU A 226 15.16 -35.39 -3.61
N THR A 227 16.42 -35.75 -3.76
CA THR A 227 17.26 -36.29 -2.67
C THR A 227 18.29 -35.26 -2.24
N GLU A 228 17.81 -34.07 -1.88
CA GLU A 228 18.61 -33.03 -1.24
C GLU A 228 18.62 -33.25 0.28
N ARG A 229 19.79 -33.19 0.90
CA ARG A 229 19.98 -33.41 2.35
C ARG A 229 20.88 -32.35 2.96
N PHE A 230 20.43 -31.82 4.09
CA PHE A 230 21.23 -30.98 4.96
C PHE A 230 21.80 -31.80 6.11
N ASP A 231 23.09 -31.65 6.39
CA ASP A 231 23.74 -32.29 7.53
C ASP A 231 24.64 -31.31 8.29
N TRP A 232 24.75 -31.49 9.59
CA TRP A 232 25.58 -30.64 10.45
C TRP A 232 26.83 -31.41 10.88
N ASP A 233 28.00 -30.81 10.66
CA ASP A 233 29.26 -31.25 11.30
C ASP A 233 29.65 -30.22 12.35
N GLY A 234 29.44 -30.52 13.63
CA GLY A 234 29.61 -29.52 14.67
C GLY A 234 28.69 -28.30 14.44
N ASP A 235 29.29 -27.12 14.29
CA ASP A 235 28.56 -25.86 14.09
C ASP A 235 28.43 -25.46 12.60
N ASP A 236 28.99 -26.27 11.69
CA ASP A 236 28.97 -26.01 10.26
C ASP A 236 27.87 -26.83 9.57
N LEU A 237 27.15 -26.16 8.67
CA LEU A 237 26.08 -26.76 7.88
C LEU A 237 26.63 -27.17 6.52
N TYR A 238 26.28 -28.38 6.09
CA TYR A 238 26.63 -28.92 4.79
C TYR A 238 25.37 -29.24 3.99
N PHE A 239 25.46 -29.03 2.68
CA PHE A 239 24.45 -29.43 1.71
C PHE A 239 24.99 -30.57 0.86
N SER A 240 24.14 -31.55 0.57
CA SER A 240 24.44 -32.63 -0.35
C SER A 240 23.22 -32.91 -1.21
N ALA A 241 23.38 -32.87 -2.53
CA ALA A 241 22.35 -33.29 -3.47
C ALA A 241 22.72 -34.66 -4.02
N TRP A 242 21.82 -35.63 -3.92
CA TRP A 242 21.97 -36.89 -4.65
C TRP A 242 21.28 -36.77 -6.01
N PRO A 243 21.92 -37.21 -7.10
CA PRO A 243 21.27 -37.27 -8.39
C PRO A 243 20.26 -38.42 -8.39
N ASP A 244 19.26 -38.28 -9.25
CA ASP A 244 18.29 -39.30 -9.51
C ASP A 244 18.93 -40.61 -9.97
N SER A 245 18.42 -41.74 -9.46
CA SER A 245 18.60 -43.16 -9.86
C SER A 245 20.00 -43.73 -10.20
N SER A 246 21.04 -42.91 -10.33
CA SER A 246 22.40 -43.25 -10.78
C SER A 246 23.33 -43.61 -9.63
N GLY A 247 22.97 -43.26 -8.39
CA GLY A 247 23.64 -43.70 -7.17
C GLY A 247 25.00 -43.03 -6.89
N GLU A 248 25.39 -42.03 -7.67
CA GLU A 248 26.65 -41.30 -7.49
C GLU A 248 26.43 -40.07 -6.61
N GLN A 249 26.91 -40.11 -5.36
CA GLN A 249 26.74 -39.01 -4.40
C GLN A 249 27.55 -37.79 -4.84
N TRP A 250 26.92 -36.60 -4.93
CA TRP A 250 27.68 -35.36 -5.15
C TRP A 250 28.40 -34.96 -3.86
N ASP A 251 29.53 -34.27 -4.03
CA ASP A 251 30.41 -33.85 -2.95
C ASP A 251 29.66 -33.02 -1.89
N ARG A 252 30.08 -33.22 -0.63
CA ARG A 252 29.53 -32.52 0.53
C ARG A 252 30.05 -31.09 0.52
N GLU A 253 29.20 -30.12 0.19
CA GLU A 253 29.61 -28.71 0.11
C GLU A 253 29.27 -27.95 1.40
N PRO A 254 30.21 -27.16 1.96
CA PRO A 254 29.92 -26.30 3.10
C PRO A 254 28.99 -25.16 2.68
N VAL A 255 27.98 -24.88 3.51
CA VAL A 255 27.07 -23.76 3.31
C VAL A 255 27.70 -22.50 3.90
N GLU A 256 27.94 -21.49 3.07
CA GLU A 256 28.58 -20.26 3.51
C GLU A 256 27.64 -19.44 4.43
N ARG A 257 28.18 -18.92 5.53
CA ARG A 257 27.48 -18.03 6.44
C ARG A 257 27.85 -16.58 6.14
N THR A 258 26.86 -15.74 5.87
CA THR A 258 27.08 -14.30 5.67
C THR A 258 27.47 -13.63 6.98
N HIS A 259 28.05 -12.43 6.87
CA HIS A 259 28.44 -11.61 8.02
C HIS A 259 27.26 -11.28 8.95
N ASP A 260 26.04 -11.23 8.40
CA ASP A 260 24.80 -10.95 9.14
C ASP A 260 24.13 -12.22 9.70
N GLY A 261 24.77 -13.38 9.57
CA GLY A 261 24.31 -14.65 10.14
C GLY A 261 23.31 -15.43 9.29
N HIS A 262 23.13 -15.07 8.03
CA HIS A 262 22.33 -15.82 7.05
C HIS A 262 23.18 -16.94 6.43
N TYR A 263 22.55 -17.98 5.90
CA TYR A 263 23.23 -19.07 5.20
C TYR A 263 22.94 -18.96 3.70
N LEU A 264 23.96 -19.08 2.87
CA LEU A 264 23.88 -19.09 1.41
C LEU A 264 24.19 -20.50 0.90
N ILE A 265 23.20 -21.15 0.31
CA ILE A 265 23.35 -22.48 -0.29
C ILE A 265 23.39 -22.29 -1.80
N GLY A 266 24.56 -22.50 -2.42
CA GLY A 266 24.74 -22.55 -3.87
C GLY A 266 24.67 -23.98 -4.38
N ALA A 267 24.03 -24.22 -5.51
CA ALA A 267 24.17 -25.48 -6.24
C ALA A 267 24.35 -25.16 -7.73
N GLY A 268 25.58 -25.30 -8.23
CA GLY A 268 25.93 -25.14 -9.64
C GLY A 268 27.31 -24.56 -9.89
N GLU A 269 28.02 -25.12 -10.87
CA GLU A 269 29.36 -24.72 -11.31
C GLU A 269 29.45 -23.23 -11.69
N TRP A 270 30.56 -22.61 -11.29
CA TRP A 270 30.93 -21.24 -11.63
C TRP A 270 31.30 -21.11 -13.11
N CYS A 271 30.31 -21.01 -14.00
CA CYS A 271 30.53 -20.64 -15.39
C CYS A 271 29.95 -19.25 -15.66
N TRP A 272 30.83 -18.29 -15.95
CA TRP A 272 30.48 -16.96 -16.41
C TRP A 272 30.11 -17.04 -17.90
N ASP A 273 28.85 -16.86 -18.25
CA ASP A 273 28.46 -16.46 -19.61
C ASP A 273 27.20 -15.57 -19.55
N GLU A 274 27.26 -14.44 -20.27
CA GLU A 274 26.24 -13.39 -20.35
C GLU A 274 24.98 -13.88 -21.10
N VAL A 275 23.78 -13.65 -20.54
CA VAL A 275 22.50 -13.88 -21.23
C VAL A 275 21.81 -12.53 -21.48
N SER A 276 21.38 -12.34 -22.74
CA SER A 276 20.82 -11.11 -23.33
C SER A 276 19.37 -10.83 -22.89
N PRO A 277 18.92 -9.56 -22.82
CA PRO A 277 17.63 -9.17 -22.21
C PRO A 277 16.36 -9.39 -23.08
N GLU A 278 16.43 -10.09 -24.21
CA GLU A 278 15.33 -10.09 -25.21
C GLU A 278 14.30 -11.23 -25.07
N ASP A 279 14.38 -12.08 -24.04
CA ASP A 279 13.45 -13.21 -23.83
C ASP A 279 12.43 -12.98 -22.68
N CYS A 280 11.75 -11.82 -22.66
CA CYS A 280 10.55 -11.56 -21.84
C CYS A 280 9.53 -10.66 -22.58
#